data_AF-A0A1K2FM84-F1
#
_entry.id   AF-A0A1K2FM84-F1
#
_cell.length_a   1.000
_cell.length_b   1.000
_cell.length_c   1.000
_cell.angle_alpha   90.00
_cell.angle_beta   90.00
_cell.angle_gamma   90.00
#
_symmetry.space_group_name_H-M   'P 1'
#
loop_
_entity.id
_entity.type
_entity.pdbx_description
1 polymer ?
#
loop_
_entity_poly.entity_id
_entity_poly.type
_entity_poly.pdbx_seq_one_letter_code
_entity_poly.pdbx_strand_id
1 'polypeptide(L)'
;MTEAQIILSHGRESGIVAVASGERYRWAHTALAESGFQRDDDGVWHLPADGTQTTVVDLIRCAKRHRTSVNMSSRRFIGDAARDLARLLPGQWHASVEVYSHPAWQEDLVPWIWDSGELGRAVCSERIPYAALLTHAVQGTTLLFIERPGRHLDYLVGAFSPEGLEGGYGDPHAPRGIVLPPFAGPSAQALTSRYLPAYEQAVHARRTAAIAAVLGDIRREHDTWQAMNASGRYSDATPLSAAALGASTELFLDHAWRRFLTVVDHAPALLERCRPASSPWPGDAAALSRLADAVIDVEGLVDEIVHGGFVAEQERRARAWPAIETWLTDGEAFLRQARLSAPHRRPALPVAAPARPLTAARPAHRRP
;
A
#
# COMPACT_ATOMS: atom_id res chain seq x y z
N MET A 1 -21.09 -21.56 6.36
CA MET A 1 -20.69 -21.29 7.75
C MET A 1 -19.40 -22.01 8.03
N THR A 2 -18.30 -21.28 8.16
CA THR A 2 -17.00 -21.88 8.50
C THR A 2 -16.98 -22.23 10.00
N GLU A 3 -16.75 -23.50 10.32
CA GLU A 3 -16.61 -23.97 11.70
C GLU A 3 -15.35 -23.41 12.37
N ALA A 4 -15.29 -23.46 13.70
CA ALA A 4 -14.12 -23.02 14.45
C ALA A 4 -12.91 -23.91 14.11
N GLN A 5 -11.77 -23.30 13.83
CA GLN A 5 -10.53 -24.01 13.51
C GLN A 5 -9.35 -23.44 14.28
N ILE A 6 -8.39 -24.31 14.59
CA ILE A 6 -7.09 -23.99 15.19
C ILE A 6 -6.02 -24.50 14.24
N ILE A 7 -5.10 -23.62 13.85
CA ILE A 7 -3.92 -23.97 13.06
C ILE A 7 -2.73 -23.94 14.02
N LEU A 8 -2.03 -25.06 14.12
CA LEU A 8 -0.81 -25.20 14.92
C LEU A 8 0.41 -25.10 14.00
N SER A 9 1.40 -24.29 14.37
CA SER A 9 2.65 -24.09 13.63
C SER A 9 3.82 -24.13 14.59
N HIS A 10 5.01 -24.50 14.11
CA HIS A 10 6.21 -24.48 14.94
C HIS A 10 6.91 -23.11 14.87
N GLY A 11 7.12 -22.48 16.02
CA GLY A 11 7.95 -21.28 16.20
C GLY A 11 9.30 -21.65 16.82
N ARG A 12 10.37 -21.00 16.34
CA ARG A 12 11.76 -21.25 16.78
C ARG A 12 11.96 -20.87 18.25
N GLU A 13 11.39 -19.75 18.67
CA GLU A 13 11.58 -19.18 20.01
C GLU A 13 10.38 -19.47 20.92
N SER A 14 9.17 -19.53 20.34
CA SER A 14 7.92 -19.66 21.09
C SER A 14 7.36 -21.08 21.19
N GLY A 15 8.02 -22.10 20.62
CA GLY A 15 7.55 -23.48 20.68
C GLY A 15 6.40 -23.77 19.72
N ILE A 16 5.25 -24.22 20.24
CA ILE A 16 4.06 -24.46 19.40
C ILE A 16 3.20 -23.20 19.41
N VAL A 17 2.98 -22.65 18.23
CA VAL A 17 2.15 -21.48 17.99
C VAL A 17 0.79 -21.95 17.48
N ALA A 18 -0.29 -21.36 17.98
CA ALA A 18 -1.65 -21.67 17.61
C ALA A 18 -2.39 -20.41 17.16
N VAL A 19 -3.08 -20.52 16.02
CA VAL A 19 -3.95 -19.47 15.50
C VAL A 19 -5.38 -19.99 15.39
N ALA A 20 -6.29 -19.36 16.12
CA ALA A 20 -7.71 -19.65 16.09
C ALA A 20 -8.43 -18.80 15.04
N SER A 21 -9.30 -19.42 14.25
CA SER A 21 -10.09 -18.71 13.24
C SER A 21 -11.44 -19.39 12.94
N GLY A 22 -12.29 -18.73 12.14
CA GLY A 22 -13.62 -19.17 11.73
C GLY A 22 -14.73 -18.29 12.32
N GLU A 23 -15.97 -18.42 11.83
CA GLU A 23 -17.12 -17.65 12.34
C GLU A 23 -17.35 -17.88 13.84
N ARG A 24 -16.97 -19.07 14.33
CA ARG A 24 -17.08 -19.47 15.75
C ARG A 24 -15.74 -19.50 16.48
N TYR A 25 -14.77 -18.69 16.06
CA TYR A 25 -13.40 -18.65 16.62
C TYR A 25 -13.34 -18.55 18.16
N ARG A 26 -14.35 -17.98 18.82
CA ARG A 26 -14.43 -17.91 20.29
C ARG A 26 -14.35 -19.30 20.95
N TRP A 27 -14.91 -20.33 20.33
CA TRP A 27 -14.79 -21.71 20.82
C TRP A 27 -13.38 -22.28 20.66
N ALA A 28 -12.67 -21.88 19.61
CA ALA A 28 -11.26 -22.18 19.44
C ALA A 28 -10.39 -21.47 20.51
N HIS A 29 -10.69 -20.21 20.85
CA HIS A 29 -10.04 -19.51 21.97
C HIS A 29 -10.28 -20.19 23.31
N THR A 30 -11.52 -20.60 23.62
CA THR A 30 -11.82 -21.33 24.85
C THR A 30 -11.05 -22.65 24.92
N ALA A 31 -11.00 -23.41 23.83
CA ALA A 31 -10.24 -24.66 23.78
C ALA A 31 -8.74 -24.44 24.01
N LEU A 32 -8.14 -23.38 23.44
CA LEU A 32 -6.73 -23.04 23.64
C LEU A 32 -6.43 -22.64 25.09
N ALA A 33 -7.26 -21.77 25.67
CA ALA A 33 -7.12 -21.33 27.05
C ALA A 33 -7.27 -22.49 28.05
N GLU A 34 -8.29 -23.34 27.90
CA GLU A 34 -8.52 -24.51 28.76
C GLU A 34 -7.38 -25.53 28.69
N SER A 35 -6.64 -25.54 27.58
CA SER A 35 -5.52 -26.46 27.36
C SER A 35 -4.19 -25.87 27.82
N GLY A 36 -4.16 -24.63 28.32
CA GLY A 36 -2.95 -24.01 28.87
C GLY A 36 -2.09 -23.25 27.85
N PHE A 37 -2.61 -22.94 26.66
CA PHE A 37 -1.95 -21.98 25.78
C PHE A 37 -2.08 -20.57 26.35
N GLN A 38 -1.05 -19.75 26.17
CA GLN A 38 -1.02 -18.35 26.57
C GLN A 38 -1.12 -17.46 25.34
N ARG A 39 -1.86 -16.36 25.44
CA ARG A 39 -2.03 -15.39 24.34
C ARG A 39 -1.08 -14.22 24.55
N ASP A 40 -0.36 -13.83 23.51
CA ASP A 40 0.48 -12.63 23.51
C ASP A 40 -0.29 -11.36 23.09
N ASP A 41 0.42 -10.23 23.05
CA ASP A 41 -0.12 -8.93 22.66
C ASP A 41 -0.52 -8.86 21.18
N ASP A 42 0.14 -9.64 20.30
CA ASP A 42 -0.21 -9.80 18.89
C ASP A 42 -1.45 -10.70 18.69
N GLY A 43 -2.00 -11.22 19.80
CA GLY A 43 -3.20 -12.04 19.81
C GLY A 43 -2.98 -13.49 19.37
N VAL A 44 -1.72 -13.90 19.24
CA VAL A 44 -1.26 -15.25 18.89
C VAL A 44 -1.16 -16.11 20.14
N TRP A 45 -1.52 -17.39 20.03
CA TRP A 45 -1.45 -18.32 21.16
C TRP A 45 -0.16 -19.12 21.11
N HIS A 46 0.51 -19.28 22.24
CA HIS A 46 1.78 -19.97 22.36
C HIS A 46 1.70 -21.04 23.44
N LEU A 47 2.36 -22.17 23.17
CA LEU A 47 2.71 -23.15 24.16
C LEU A 47 4.24 -23.11 24.34
N PRO A 48 4.74 -22.74 25.52
CA PRO A 48 6.18 -22.66 25.80
C PRO A 48 6.92 -23.94 25.40
N ALA A 49 8.21 -23.84 25.07
CA ALA A 49 9.03 -24.98 24.63
C ALA A 49 9.12 -26.11 25.67
N ASP A 50 8.95 -25.76 26.94
CA ASP A 50 8.86 -26.62 28.13
C ASP A 50 7.47 -27.24 28.32
N GLY A 51 6.52 -26.92 27.44
CA GLY A 51 5.20 -27.52 27.35
C GLY A 51 5.27 -29.02 27.07
N THR A 52 4.56 -29.80 27.88
CA THR A 52 4.55 -31.25 27.80
C THR A 52 3.68 -31.75 26.63
N GLN A 53 4.02 -32.90 26.03
CA GLN A 53 3.19 -33.56 25.00
C GLN A 53 1.72 -33.75 25.45
N THR A 54 1.47 -33.82 26.75
CA THR A 54 0.13 -33.89 27.33
C THR A 54 -0.74 -32.69 26.95
N THR A 55 -0.17 -31.50 26.80
CA THR A 55 -0.92 -30.28 26.48
C THR A 55 -1.53 -30.31 25.08
N VAL A 56 -0.84 -30.89 24.09
CA VAL A 56 -1.40 -31.06 22.74
C VAL A 56 -2.53 -32.10 22.73
N VAL A 57 -2.39 -33.16 23.53
CA VAL A 57 -3.46 -34.16 23.71
C VAL A 57 -4.69 -33.55 24.37
N ASP A 58 -4.47 -32.72 25.40
CA ASP A 58 -5.54 -31.99 26.07
C ASP A 58 -6.21 -30.98 25.12
N LEU A 59 -5.43 -30.30 24.27
CA LEU A 59 -5.98 -29.46 23.20
C LEU A 59 -6.91 -30.23 22.27
N ILE A 60 -6.50 -31.42 21.81
CA ILE A 60 -7.35 -32.24 20.94
C ILE A 60 -8.65 -32.64 21.67
N ARG A 61 -8.58 -32.92 22.98
CA ARG A 61 -9.76 -33.24 23.79
C ARG A 61 -10.69 -32.04 23.95
N CYS A 62 -10.15 -30.87 24.28
CA CYS A 62 -10.89 -29.62 24.43
C CYS A 62 -11.50 -29.17 23.10
N ALA A 63 -10.75 -29.25 22.00
CA ALA A 63 -11.23 -28.90 20.67
C ALA A 63 -12.41 -29.78 20.23
N LYS A 64 -12.36 -31.10 20.49
CA LYS A 64 -13.51 -32.00 20.26
C LYS A 64 -14.75 -31.60 21.06
N ARG A 65 -14.58 -31.23 22.33
CA ARG A 65 -15.68 -30.77 23.20
C ARG A 65 -16.35 -29.51 22.64
N HIS A 66 -15.55 -28.58 22.12
CA HIS A 66 -15.99 -27.29 21.62
C HIS A 66 -16.31 -27.28 20.11
N ARG A 67 -16.33 -28.46 19.46
CA ARG A 67 -16.57 -28.63 18.01
C ARG A 67 -15.63 -27.76 17.15
N THR A 68 -14.35 -27.78 17.51
CA THR A 68 -13.27 -27.06 16.85
C THR A 68 -12.35 -28.07 16.16
N SER A 69 -11.99 -27.82 14.90
CA SER A 69 -10.98 -28.63 14.20
C SER A 69 -9.57 -28.14 14.53
N VAL A 70 -8.62 -29.06 14.74
CA VAL A 70 -7.20 -28.72 14.94
C VAL A 70 -6.41 -29.25 13.75
N ASN A 71 -5.71 -28.37 13.06
CA ASN A 71 -4.85 -28.69 11.92
C ASN A 71 -3.40 -28.35 12.26
N MET A 72 -2.49 -29.30 12.04
CA MET A 72 -1.06 -29.03 12.14
C MET A 72 -0.56 -28.52 10.80
N SER A 73 -0.03 -27.31 10.79
CA SER A 73 0.70 -26.76 9.66
C SER A 73 2.06 -27.45 9.57
N SER A 74 2.42 -27.88 8.36
CA SER A 74 3.77 -28.35 8.07
C SER A 74 4.79 -27.20 7.94
N ARG A 75 4.35 -25.96 8.16
CA ARG A 75 5.12 -24.74 7.94
C ARG A 75 5.61 -24.18 9.26
N ARG A 76 6.74 -23.47 9.18
CA ARG A 76 7.20 -22.64 10.29
C ARG A 76 6.22 -21.48 10.47
N PHE A 77 6.05 -21.03 11.70
CA PHE A 77 5.22 -19.87 12.01
C PHE A 77 5.65 -18.64 11.18
N ILE A 78 4.70 -17.93 10.58
CA ILE A 78 4.99 -16.82 9.66
C ILE A 78 5.73 -15.67 10.35
N GLY A 79 5.46 -15.41 11.63
CA GLY A 79 6.09 -14.33 12.38
C GLY A 79 7.61 -14.49 12.47
N ASP A 80 8.08 -15.73 12.56
CA ASP A 80 9.51 -16.05 12.52
C ASP A 80 10.14 -15.74 11.17
N ALA A 81 9.47 -16.12 10.09
CA ALA A 81 9.93 -15.86 8.73
C ALA A 81 9.94 -14.34 8.44
N ALA A 82 8.91 -13.62 8.89
CA ALA A 82 8.82 -12.18 8.80
C ALA A 82 9.94 -11.48 9.60
N ARG A 83 10.25 -11.95 10.82
CA ARG A 83 11.35 -11.39 11.63
C ARG A 83 12.74 -11.70 11.06
N ASP A 84 12.93 -12.91 10.50
CA ASP A 84 14.15 -13.25 9.76
C ASP A 84 14.30 -12.34 8.52
N LEU A 85 13.19 -12.03 7.82
CA LEU A 85 13.16 -11.17 6.64
C LEU A 85 13.40 -9.70 6.98
N ALA A 86 12.72 -9.15 7.99
CA ALA A 86 12.84 -7.76 8.44
C ALA A 86 14.29 -7.39 8.79
N ARG A 87 15.02 -8.31 9.44
CA ARG A 87 16.45 -8.13 9.77
C ARG A 87 17.38 -8.03 8.57
N LEU A 88 16.97 -8.56 7.42
CA LEU A 88 17.79 -8.60 6.20
C LEU A 88 17.39 -7.51 5.19
N LEU A 89 16.27 -6.83 5.40
CA LEU A 89 15.85 -5.72 4.56
C LEU A 89 16.68 -4.47 4.86
N PRO A 90 16.97 -3.63 3.84
CA PRO A 90 17.69 -2.37 4.05
C PRO A 90 16.83 -1.38 4.84
N GLY A 91 17.46 -0.70 5.80
CA GLY A 91 16.77 0.22 6.70
C GLY A 91 16.30 -0.45 8.00
N GLN A 92 15.32 0.15 8.66
CA GLN A 92 14.76 -0.35 9.91
C GLN A 92 13.34 -0.85 9.67
N TRP A 93 13.20 -2.17 9.63
CA TRP A 93 11.92 -2.85 9.43
C TRP A 93 11.50 -3.56 10.70
N HIS A 94 10.23 -3.40 11.05
CA HIS A 94 9.58 -4.10 12.15
C HIS A 94 8.62 -5.14 11.59
N ALA A 95 8.58 -6.31 12.21
CA ALA A 95 7.66 -7.38 11.86
C ALA A 95 6.67 -7.58 13.00
N SER A 96 5.38 -7.54 12.70
CA SER A 96 4.29 -7.93 13.60
C SER A 96 3.40 -8.96 12.92
N VAL A 97 2.65 -9.73 13.71
CA VAL A 97 1.68 -10.69 13.19
C VAL A 97 0.28 -10.16 13.43
N GLU A 98 -0.55 -10.20 12.39
CA GLU A 98 -1.97 -9.89 12.51
C GLU A 98 -2.79 -11.18 12.37
N VAL A 99 -3.71 -11.38 13.31
CA VAL A 99 -4.59 -12.53 13.34
C VAL A 99 -6.00 -12.11 12.95
N TYR A 100 -6.46 -12.56 11.79
CA TYR A 100 -7.81 -12.35 11.32
C TYR A 100 -8.68 -13.52 11.78
N SER A 101 -8.99 -13.64 13.08
CA SER A 101 -9.77 -14.80 13.57
C SER A 101 -11.14 -14.93 12.90
N HIS A 102 -11.86 -13.82 12.72
CA HIS A 102 -13.14 -13.81 12.02
C HIS A 102 -12.95 -13.50 10.52
N PRO A 103 -13.65 -14.18 9.59
CA PRO A 103 -13.51 -13.92 8.15
C PRO A 103 -13.74 -12.45 7.76
N ALA A 104 -14.74 -11.78 8.36
CA ALA A 104 -15.01 -10.36 8.10
C ALA A 104 -13.81 -9.43 8.41
N TRP A 105 -12.93 -9.80 9.37
CA TRP A 105 -11.75 -8.98 9.67
C TRP A 105 -10.70 -9.03 8.56
N GLN A 106 -10.71 -10.08 7.74
CA GLN A 106 -9.88 -10.12 6.53
C GLN A 106 -10.45 -9.20 5.45
N GLU A 107 -11.77 -9.04 5.37
CA GLU A 107 -12.42 -8.14 4.39
C GLU A 107 -12.02 -6.68 4.65
N ASP A 108 -11.79 -6.31 5.92
CA ASP A 108 -11.30 -5.00 6.32
C ASP A 108 -9.92 -4.66 5.72
N LEU A 109 -9.14 -5.65 5.24
CA LEU A 109 -7.84 -5.43 4.58
C LEU A 109 -7.97 -5.00 3.12
N VAL A 110 -9.05 -5.40 2.44
CA VAL A 110 -9.19 -5.26 0.98
C VAL A 110 -9.06 -3.80 0.51
N PRO A 111 -9.65 -2.80 1.20
CA PRO A 111 -9.48 -1.39 0.83
C PRO A 111 -8.03 -0.90 0.90
N TRP A 112 -7.21 -1.49 1.76
CA TRP A 112 -5.83 -1.06 2.02
C TRP A 112 -4.82 -1.74 1.11
N ILE A 113 -5.15 -2.89 0.52
CA ILE A 113 -4.20 -3.64 -0.31
C ILE A 113 -3.99 -2.94 -1.64
N TRP A 114 -2.75 -2.51 -1.86
CA TRP A 114 -2.34 -1.87 -3.09
C TRP A 114 -1.56 -2.86 -3.96
N ASP A 115 -2.32 -3.74 -4.60
CA ASP A 115 -1.80 -4.81 -5.45
C ASP A 115 -2.62 -4.96 -6.74
N SER A 116 -1.93 -5.19 -7.84
CA SER A 116 -2.52 -5.54 -9.15
C SER A 116 -2.24 -6.99 -9.57
N GLY A 117 -1.81 -7.84 -8.62
CA GLY A 117 -1.28 -9.17 -8.84
C GLY A 117 -2.00 -10.28 -8.08
N GLU A 118 -1.22 -11.30 -7.70
CA GLU A 118 -1.72 -12.51 -7.04
C GLU A 118 -2.09 -12.25 -5.57
N LEU A 119 -1.45 -11.29 -4.91
CA LEU A 119 -1.69 -11.02 -3.49
C LEU A 119 -3.12 -10.53 -3.25
N GLY A 120 -3.53 -9.46 -3.93
CA GLY A 120 -4.85 -8.88 -3.77
C GLY A 120 -5.93 -9.87 -4.15
N ARG A 121 -5.70 -10.70 -5.19
CA ARG A 121 -6.59 -11.82 -5.52
C ARG A 121 -6.70 -12.81 -4.36
N ALA A 122 -5.56 -13.26 -3.82
CA ALA A 122 -5.51 -14.20 -2.71
C ALA A 122 -6.25 -13.66 -1.47
N VAL A 123 -6.07 -12.38 -1.12
CA VAL A 123 -6.79 -11.79 0.02
C VAL A 123 -8.30 -11.69 -0.25
N CYS A 124 -8.72 -11.45 -1.48
CA CYS A 124 -10.15 -11.37 -1.81
C CYS A 124 -10.83 -12.75 -1.94
N SER A 125 -10.13 -13.77 -2.42
CA SER A 125 -10.75 -15.04 -2.82
C SER A 125 -10.44 -16.22 -1.89
N GLU A 126 -9.38 -16.14 -1.09
CA GLU A 126 -8.90 -17.25 -0.25
C GLU A 126 -8.94 -16.88 1.22
N ARG A 127 -9.07 -17.88 2.10
CA ARG A 127 -9.06 -17.64 3.54
C ARG A 127 -7.63 -17.49 4.07
N ILE A 128 -7.32 -16.34 4.64
CA ILE A 128 -6.03 -15.99 5.25
C ILE A 128 -6.26 -15.71 6.74
N PRO A 129 -6.10 -16.71 7.62
CA PRO A 129 -6.42 -16.55 9.05
C PRO A 129 -5.41 -15.69 9.81
N TYR A 130 -4.24 -15.46 9.24
CA TYR A 130 -3.21 -14.61 9.80
C TYR A 130 -2.26 -14.15 8.70
N ALA A 131 -1.60 -13.01 8.91
CA ALA A 131 -0.55 -12.48 8.07
C ALA A 131 0.56 -11.88 8.95
N ALA A 132 1.70 -11.56 8.36
CA ALA A 132 2.67 -10.68 9.00
C ALA A 132 2.71 -9.34 8.28
N LEU A 133 2.84 -8.26 9.06
CA LEU A 133 3.11 -6.93 8.56
C LEU A 133 4.59 -6.63 8.69
N LEU A 134 5.18 -6.07 7.65
CA LEU A 134 6.54 -5.54 7.65
C LEU A 134 6.45 -4.02 7.50
N THR A 135 6.74 -3.27 8.56
CA THR A 135 6.61 -1.82 8.56
C THR A 135 7.97 -1.16 8.62
N HIS A 136 8.25 -0.31 7.62
CA HIS A 136 9.45 0.51 7.60
C HIS A 136 9.32 1.67 8.59
N ALA A 137 10.18 1.74 9.60
CA ALA A 137 10.06 2.68 10.72
C ALA A 137 10.05 4.16 10.31
N VAL A 138 10.89 4.53 9.34
CA VAL A 138 11.03 5.94 8.90
C VAL A 138 10.03 6.32 7.81
N GLN A 139 9.84 5.47 6.80
CA GLN A 139 9.02 5.78 5.62
C GLN A 139 7.53 5.47 5.81
N GLY A 140 7.15 4.74 6.86
CA GLY A 140 5.77 4.29 7.08
C GLY A 140 5.27 3.21 6.11
N THR A 141 6.04 2.86 5.07
CA THR A 141 5.71 1.80 4.11
C THR A 141 5.43 0.49 4.86
N THR A 142 4.22 -0.05 4.67
CA THR A 142 3.79 -1.31 5.27
C THR A 142 3.58 -2.36 4.18
N LEU A 143 4.25 -3.51 4.33
CA LEU A 143 4.09 -4.66 3.45
C LEU A 143 3.27 -5.74 4.15
N LEU A 144 2.30 -6.30 3.43
CA LEU A 144 1.57 -7.48 3.80
C LEU A 144 2.33 -8.72 3.31
N PHE A 145 2.73 -9.57 4.26
CA PHE A 145 3.42 -10.84 4.01
C PHE A 145 2.50 -12.00 4.40
N ILE A 146 2.10 -12.80 3.42
CA ILE A 146 1.19 -13.93 3.63
C ILE A 146 1.82 -15.23 3.15
N GLU A 147 1.35 -16.31 3.74
CA GLU A 147 1.52 -17.64 3.18
C GLU A 147 0.75 -17.75 1.84
N ARG A 148 1.40 -18.29 0.80
CA ARG A 148 0.76 -18.44 -0.51
C ARG A 148 -0.31 -19.55 -0.47
N PRO A 149 -1.58 -19.25 -0.79
CA PRO A 149 -2.63 -20.27 -0.86
C PRO A 149 -2.33 -21.34 -1.92
N GLY A 150 -2.63 -22.60 -1.61
CA GLY A 150 -2.48 -23.73 -2.55
C GLY A 150 -1.04 -24.10 -2.96
N ARG A 151 -0.01 -23.40 -2.47
CA ARG A 151 1.40 -23.69 -2.76
C ARG A 151 2.18 -23.84 -1.47
N HIS A 152 2.85 -24.98 -1.31
CA HIS A 152 3.64 -25.27 -0.10
C HIS A 152 4.91 -24.42 -0.08
N LEU A 153 5.21 -23.81 1.07
CA LEU A 153 6.45 -23.09 1.44
C LEU A 153 6.69 -21.72 0.80
N ASP A 154 5.98 -21.36 -0.26
CA ASP A 154 6.07 -20.02 -0.85
C ASP A 154 5.28 -18.99 -0.03
N TYR A 155 5.75 -17.75 -0.07
CA TYR A 155 5.06 -16.59 0.47
C TYR A 155 4.67 -15.61 -0.63
N LEU A 156 3.65 -14.80 -0.38
CA LEU A 156 3.30 -13.64 -1.20
C LEU A 156 3.58 -12.37 -0.39
N VAL A 157 4.09 -11.36 -1.06
CA VAL A 157 4.32 -10.05 -0.47
C VAL A 157 3.82 -8.95 -1.39
N GLY A 158 3.26 -7.91 -0.78
CA GLY A 158 2.82 -6.69 -1.44
C GLY A 158 2.61 -5.58 -0.42
N ALA A 159 2.28 -4.38 -0.87
CA ALA A 159 2.20 -3.20 -0.03
C ALA A 159 0.76 -2.81 0.27
N PHE A 160 0.56 -2.11 1.38
CA PHE A 160 -0.63 -1.29 1.54
C PHE A 160 -0.51 0.00 0.72
N SER A 161 -1.66 0.63 0.47
CA SER A 161 -1.70 1.91 -0.25
C SER A 161 -0.90 2.95 0.54
N PRO A 162 -0.04 3.74 -0.12
CA PRO A 162 0.63 4.84 0.54
C PRO A 162 -0.41 5.82 1.11
N GLU A 163 -0.08 6.39 2.26
CA GLU A 163 -0.92 7.38 2.93
C GLU A 163 -1.24 8.57 2.00
N GLY A 164 -2.48 9.07 2.08
CA GLY A 164 -2.98 10.17 1.25
C GLY A 164 -3.23 9.83 -0.21
N LEU A 165 -3.00 8.58 -0.65
CA LEU A 165 -3.39 8.09 -1.96
C LEU A 165 -4.47 7.02 -1.79
N GLU A 166 -5.71 7.41 -2.05
CA GLU A 166 -6.79 6.44 -2.15
C GLU A 166 -6.54 5.56 -3.39
N GLY A 167 -6.49 4.24 -3.17
CA GLY A 167 -6.16 3.25 -4.18
C GLY A 167 -6.14 1.85 -3.56
N GLY A 168 -7.27 1.14 -3.65
CA GLY A 168 -7.36 -0.24 -3.20
C GLY A 168 -6.96 -1.25 -4.27
N TYR A 169 -7.39 -2.48 -4.08
CA TYR A 169 -7.20 -3.56 -5.04
C TYR A 169 -7.67 -3.16 -6.45
N GLY A 170 -6.82 -3.37 -7.46
CA GLY A 170 -7.13 -3.07 -8.85
C GLY A 170 -6.80 -1.64 -9.31
N ASP A 171 -6.17 -0.81 -8.47
CA ASP A 171 -5.57 0.46 -8.93
C ASP A 171 -4.59 0.17 -10.09
N PRO A 172 -4.74 0.83 -11.25
CA PRO A 172 -3.86 0.61 -12.41
C PRO A 172 -2.38 0.96 -12.14
N HIS A 173 -2.10 1.76 -11.12
CA HIS A 173 -0.76 2.10 -10.68
C HIS A 173 -0.19 1.11 -9.67
N ALA A 174 -1.01 0.26 -9.05
CA ALA A 174 -0.57 -0.65 -8.01
C ALA A 174 0.53 -1.59 -8.53
N PRO A 175 1.65 -1.76 -7.81
CA PRO A 175 2.66 -2.72 -8.18
C PRO A 175 2.09 -4.14 -8.07
N ARG A 176 2.68 -5.07 -8.81
CA ARG A 176 2.37 -6.49 -8.65
C ARG A 176 3.20 -7.06 -7.51
N GLY A 177 2.52 -7.61 -6.52
CA GLY A 177 3.08 -8.42 -5.47
C GLY A 177 3.92 -9.56 -6.04
N ILE A 178 4.93 -9.97 -5.29
CA ILE A 178 5.88 -11.00 -5.72
C ILE A 178 5.77 -12.24 -4.84
N VAL A 179 6.08 -13.38 -5.45
CA VAL A 179 6.26 -14.63 -4.73
C VAL A 179 7.66 -14.65 -4.14
N LEU A 180 7.76 -14.95 -2.85
CA LEU A 180 9.03 -15.12 -2.14
C LEU A 180 9.26 -16.60 -1.80
N PRO A 181 10.50 -17.10 -1.96
CA PRO A 181 10.85 -18.44 -1.51
C PRO A 181 10.87 -18.53 0.04
N PRO A 182 10.92 -19.74 0.63
CA PRO A 182 10.93 -19.89 2.08
C PRO A 182 12.19 -19.38 2.80
N PHE A 183 13.23 -19.00 2.05
CA PHE A 183 14.53 -18.61 2.58
C PHE A 183 14.65 -17.09 2.70
N ALA A 184 15.01 -16.61 3.89
CA ALA A 184 15.02 -15.18 4.21
C ALA A 184 16.01 -14.37 3.33
N GLY A 185 17.22 -14.88 3.08
CA GLY A 185 18.23 -14.19 2.25
C GLY A 185 17.77 -13.93 0.81
N PRO A 186 17.42 -14.97 0.03
CA PRO A 186 16.86 -14.80 -1.31
C PRO A 186 15.60 -13.94 -1.34
N SER A 187 14.74 -14.04 -0.32
CA SER A 187 13.52 -13.23 -0.19
C SER A 187 13.83 -11.75 0.02
N ALA A 188 14.76 -11.44 0.93
CA ALA A 188 15.23 -10.08 1.18
C ALA A 188 15.86 -9.47 -0.08
N GLN A 189 16.66 -10.26 -0.80
CA GLN A 189 17.23 -9.84 -2.08
C GLN A 189 16.15 -9.56 -3.12
N ALA A 190 15.14 -10.42 -3.26
CA ALA A 190 14.03 -10.22 -4.20
C ALA A 190 13.22 -8.97 -3.86
N LEU A 191 12.91 -8.74 -2.57
CA LEU A 191 12.23 -7.53 -2.12
C LEU A 191 13.06 -6.27 -2.42
N THR A 192 14.32 -6.26 -2.02
CA THR A 192 15.21 -5.10 -2.16
C THR A 192 15.52 -4.74 -3.60
N SER A 193 15.78 -5.75 -4.44
CA SER A 193 16.22 -5.53 -5.82
C SER A 193 15.09 -5.39 -6.82
N ARG A 194 13.88 -5.86 -6.49
CA ARG A 194 12.75 -5.91 -7.43
C ARG A 194 11.49 -5.24 -6.89
N TYR A 195 11.01 -5.62 -5.71
CA TYR A 195 9.71 -5.15 -5.23
C TYR A 195 9.75 -3.70 -4.74
N LEU A 196 10.66 -3.35 -3.84
CA LEU A 196 10.75 -1.99 -3.30
C LEU A 196 10.99 -0.93 -4.38
N PRO A 197 11.90 -1.13 -5.36
CA PRO A 197 12.02 -0.18 -6.47
C PRO A 197 10.75 -0.07 -7.33
N ALA A 198 10.04 -1.18 -7.56
CA ALA A 198 8.78 -1.17 -8.30
C ALA A 198 7.66 -0.45 -7.52
N TYR A 199 7.62 -0.63 -6.20
CA TYR A 199 6.72 0.10 -5.30
C TYR A 199 7.03 1.61 -5.34
N GLU A 200 8.28 2.03 -5.17
CA GLU A 200 8.65 3.45 -5.25
C GLU A 200 8.29 4.09 -6.59
N GLN A 201 8.46 3.35 -7.69
CA GLN A 201 8.05 3.78 -9.02
C GLN A 201 6.53 3.91 -9.14
N ALA A 202 5.78 2.95 -8.60
CA ALA A 202 4.32 3.00 -8.55
C ALA A 202 3.82 4.20 -7.74
N VAL A 203 4.39 4.47 -6.56
CA VAL A 203 4.03 5.63 -5.70
C VAL A 203 4.27 6.92 -6.48
N HIS A 204 5.44 7.04 -7.09
CA HIS A 204 5.79 8.20 -7.92
C HIS A 204 4.80 8.43 -9.06
N ALA A 205 4.46 7.36 -9.79
CA ALA A 205 3.51 7.43 -10.89
C ALA A 205 2.10 7.81 -10.42
N ARG A 206 1.63 7.22 -9.31
CA ARG A 206 0.31 7.50 -8.73
C ARG A 206 0.20 8.94 -8.24
N ARG A 207 1.20 9.46 -7.51
CA ARG A 207 1.27 10.88 -7.08
C ARG A 207 1.23 11.83 -8.27
N THR A 208 2.04 11.55 -9.29
CA THR A 208 2.08 12.36 -10.52
C THR A 208 0.72 12.36 -11.22
N ALA A 209 0.05 11.20 -11.30
CA ALA A 209 -1.28 11.08 -11.89
C ALA A 209 -2.36 11.79 -11.06
N ALA A 210 -2.30 11.71 -9.73
CA ALA A 210 -3.23 12.39 -8.83
C ALA A 210 -3.17 13.92 -8.99
N ILE A 211 -1.96 14.49 -8.98
CA ILE A 211 -1.77 15.93 -9.22
C ILE A 211 -2.24 16.32 -10.62
N ALA A 212 -1.91 15.56 -11.65
CA ALA A 212 -2.35 15.84 -13.01
C ALA A 212 -3.89 15.84 -13.14
N ALA A 213 -4.57 14.88 -12.50
CA ALA A 213 -6.03 14.80 -12.49
C ALA A 213 -6.64 16.02 -11.79
N VAL A 214 -6.16 16.35 -10.59
CA VAL A 214 -6.62 17.50 -9.80
C VAL A 214 -6.44 18.82 -10.55
N LEU A 215 -5.26 19.08 -11.11
CA LEU A 215 -5.01 20.31 -11.87
C LEU A 215 -5.90 20.38 -13.12
N GLY A 216 -6.13 19.25 -13.80
CA GLY A 216 -7.04 19.16 -14.93
C GLY A 216 -8.50 19.46 -14.55
N ASP A 217 -8.96 18.98 -13.39
CA ASP A 217 -10.30 19.25 -12.88
C ASP A 217 -10.48 20.70 -12.44
N ILE A 218 -9.50 21.27 -11.73
CA ILE A 218 -9.52 22.70 -11.35
C ILE A 218 -9.53 23.57 -12.61
N ARG A 219 -8.69 23.27 -13.61
CA ARG A 219 -8.65 24.03 -14.86
C ARG A 219 -9.99 23.99 -15.60
N ARG A 220 -10.61 22.81 -15.71
CA ARG A 220 -11.92 22.66 -16.37
C ARG A 220 -13.02 23.47 -15.68
N GLU A 221 -13.04 23.44 -14.34
CA GLU A 221 -14.02 24.20 -13.56
C GLU A 221 -13.74 25.71 -13.65
N HIS A 222 -12.48 26.11 -13.62
CA HIS A 222 -12.05 27.49 -13.79
C HIS A 222 -12.44 28.06 -15.16
N ASP A 223 -12.21 27.32 -16.25
CA ASP A 223 -12.60 27.74 -17.60
C ASP A 223 -14.12 27.90 -17.72
N THR A 224 -14.89 27.00 -17.09
CA THR A 224 -16.36 27.09 -17.02
C THR A 224 -16.79 28.33 -16.24
N TRP A 225 -16.18 28.57 -15.08
CA TRP A 225 -16.45 29.74 -14.25
C TRP A 225 -16.09 31.05 -14.95
N GLN A 226 -14.95 31.12 -15.64
CA GLN A 226 -14.54 32.28 -16.42
C GLN A 226 -15.54 32.58 -17.55
N ALA A 227 -16.02 31.56 -18.25
CA ALA A 227 -17.04 31.72 -19.29
C ALA A 227 -18.38 32.22 -18.73
N MET A 228 -18.80 31.72 -17.57
CA MET A 228 -20.01 32.22 -16.87
C MET A 228 -19.86 33.67 -16.44
N ASN A 229 -18.69 34.03 -15.89
CA ASN A 229 -18.40 35.39 -15.44
C ASN A 229 -18.36 36.39 -16.62
N ALA A 230 -17.74 36.00 -17.74
CA ALA A 230 -17.66 36.83 -18.94
C ALA A 230 -19.02 37.02 -19.64
N SER A 231 -19.87 35.99 -19.63
CA SER A 231 -21.19 36.02 -20.31
C SER A 231 -22.33 36.51 -19.43
N GLY A 232 -22.17 36.49 -18.11
CA GLY A 232 -23.25 36.71 -17.14
C GLY A 232 -24.36 35.66 -17.24
N ARG A 233 -24.05 34.44 -17.71
CA ARG A 233 -25.01 33.36 -17.97
C ARG A 233 -24.45 32.00 -17.54
N TYR A 234 -25.35 31.10 -17.18
CA TYR A 234 -25.04 29.68 -17.01
C TYR A 234 -24.70 29.01 -18.34
N SER A 235 -24.20 27.78 -18.29
CA SER A 235 -23.88 26.97 -19.46
C SER A 235 -25.08 26.64 -20.36
N ASP A 236 -26.30 26.70 -19.81
CA ASP A 236 -27.57 26.54 -20.55
C ASP A 236 -28.12 27.87 -21.12
N ALA A 237 -27.31 28.94 -21.09
CA ALA A 237 -27.62 30.31 -21.48
C ALA A 237 -28.63 31.07 -20.58
N THR A 238 -29.05 30.48 -19.45
CA THR A 238 -29.89 31.15 -18.46
C THR A 238 -29.14 32.34 -17.84
N PRO A 239 -29.74 33.55 -17.75
CA PRO A 239 -29.12 34.70 -17.10
C PRO A 239 -28.75 34.44 -15.63
N LEU A 240 -27.54 34.82 -15.24
CA LEU A 240 -27.09 34.80 -13.85
C LEU A 240 -27.44 36.13 -13.17
N SER A 241 -28.00 36.05 -11.96
CA SER A 241 -28.08 37.22 -11.08
C SER A 241 -26.71 37.50 -10.44
N ALA A 242 -26.49 38.74 -9.97
CA ALA A 242 -25.25 39.08 -9.26
C ALA A 242 -25.03 38.21 -7.99
N ALA A 243 -26.11 37.87 -7.27
CA ALA A 243 -26.05 36.98 -6.11
C ALA A 243 -25.68 35.54 -6.51
N ALA A 244 -26.24 35.04 -7.61
CA ALA A 244 -25.92 33.72 -8.13
C ALA A 244 -24.46 33.63 -8.63
N LEU A 245 -23.96 34.69 -9.26
CA LEU A 245 -22.57 34.80 -9.66
C LEU A 245 -21.63 34.78 -8.45
N GLY A 246 -21.93 35.55 -7.40
CA GLY A 246 -21.17 35.53 -6.14
C GLY A 246 -21.14 34.14 -5.49
N ALA A 247 -22.30 33.47 -5.42
CA ALA A 247 -22.39 32.10 -4.90
C ALA A 247 -21.58 31.10 -5.74
N SER A 248 -21.59 31.24 -7.08
CA SER A 248 -20.81 30.38 -7.98
C SER A 248 -19.31 30.54 -7.79
N THR A 249 -18.83 31.77 -7.53
CA THR A 249 -17.43 32.05 -7.24
C THR A 249 -17.00 31.40 -5.92
N GLU A 250 -17.79 31.52 -4.85
CA GLU A 250 -17.47 30.89 -3.56
C GLU A 250 -17.43 29.36 -3.66
N LEU A 251 -18.37 28.75 -4.41
CA LEU A 251 -18.37 27.30 -4.66
C LEU A 251 -17.12 26.86 -5.42
N PHE A 252 -16.76 27.58 -6.49
CA PHE A 252 -15.55 27.29 -7.26
C PHE A 252 -14.30 27.37 -6.38
N LEU A 253 -14.13 28.45 -5.61
CA LEU A 253 -12.98 28.62 -4.73
C LEU A 253 -12.91 27.54 -3.64
N ASP A 254 -14.06 27.10 -3.10
CA ASP A 254 -14.11 26.01 -2.13
C ASP A 254 -13.69 24.67 -2.74
N HIS A 255 -14.20 24.34 -3.93
CA HIS A 255 -13.80 23.13 -4.65
C HIS A 255 -12.33 23.15 -5.06
N ALA A 256 -11.85 24.28 -5.57
CA ALA A 256 -10.45 24.46 -5.96
C ALA A 256 -9.53 24.27 -4.75
N TRP A 257 -9.87 24.87 -3.61
CA TRP A 257 -9.14 24.70 -2.35
C TRP A 257 -9.06 23.23 -1.92
N ARG A 258 -10.21 22.55 -1.80
CA ARG A 258 -10.24 21.15 -1.34
C ARG A 258 -9.44 20.21 -2.23
N ARG A 259 -9.54 20.39 -3.56
CA ARG A 259 -8.75 19.59 -4.51
C ARG A 259 -7.27 19.94 -4.44
N PHE A 260 -6.93 21.22 -4.25
CA PHE A 260 -5.55 21.66 -4.19
C PHE A 260 -4.77 21.08 -2.99
N LEU A 261 -5.44 20.67 -1.92
CA LEU A 261 -4.80 19.94 -0.83
C LEU A 261 -4.08 18.66 -1.30
N THR A 262 -4.60 17.98 -2.32
CA THR A 262 -3.88 16.84 -2.94
C THR A 262 -2.56 17.27 -3.59
N VAL A 263 -2.47 18.50 -4.10
CA VAL A 263 -1.19 19.03 -4.61
C VAL A 263 -0.24 19.28 -3.44
N VAL A 264 -0.73 19.90 -2.37
CA VAL A 264 0.05 20.16 -1.15
C VAL A 264 0.61 18.86 -0.56
N ASP A 265 -0.22 17.82 -0.43
CA ASP A 265 0.18 16.55 0.17
C ASP A 265 1.26 15.79 -0.65
N HIS A 266 1.25 15.93 -1.97
CA HIS A 266 2.03 15.05 -2.87
C HIS A 266 3.14 15.75 -3.66
N ALA A 267 3.05 17.07 -3.87
CA ALA A 267 4.01 17.83 -4.65
C ALA A 267 5.41 17.91 -4.02
N PRO A 268 5.59 18.15 -2.70
CA PRO A 268 6.92 18.28 -2.09
C PRO A 268 7.84 17.11 -2.42
N ALA A 269 7.36 15.87 -2.22
CA ALA A 269 8.14 14.67 -2.48
C ALA A 269 8.51 14.48 -3.97
N LEU A 270 7.73 15.04 -4.90
CA LEU A 270 8.03 15.01 -6.34
C LEU A 270 8.97 16.15 -6.75
N LEU A 271 8.81 17.33 -6.18
CA LEU A 271 9.67 18.51 -6.40
C LEU A 271 11.11 18.22 -5.95
N GLU A 272 11.29 17.57 -4.79
CA GLU A 272 12.60 17.15 -4.28
C GLU A 272 13.38 16.24 -5.23
N ARG A 273 12.70 15.54 -6.13
CA ARG A 273 13.31 14.64 -7.14
C ARG A 273 13.56 15.32 -8.48
N CYS A 274 12.93 16.45 -8.75
CA CYS A 274 13.09 17.17 -10.01
C CYS A 274 14.54 17.70 -10.14
N ARG A 275 15.17 17.47 -11.28
CA ARG A 275 16.54 17.91 -11.58
C ARG A 275 16.56 18.66 -12.90
N PRO A 276 16.02 19.90 -12.96
CA PRO A 276 15.82 20.62 -14.20
C PRO A 276 17.14 20.86 -14.98
N ALA A 277 18.25 21.09 -14.27
CA ALA A 277 19.57 21.29 -14.88
C ALA A 277 20.09 20.08 -15.68
N SER A 278 19.64 18.87 -15.33
CA SER A 278 20.00 17.63 -16.01
C SER A 278 18.92 17.17 -16.99
N SER A 279 17.87 17.96 -17.19
CA SER A 279 16.74 17.66 -18.06
C SER A 279 16.88 18.33 -19.43
N PRO A 280 16.12 17.89 -20.46
CA PRO A 280 16.02 18.59 -21.73
C PRO A 280 15.40 20.00 -21.65
N TRP A 281 14.83 20.39 -20.50
CA TRP A 281 14.20 21.69 -20.28
C TRP A 281 14.76 22.40 -19.03
N PRO A 282 16.01 22.91 -19.08
CA PRO A 282 16.60 23.63 -17.94
C PRO A 282 15.82 24.88 -17.54
N GLY A 283 15.08 25.49 -18.48
CA GLY A 283 14.20 26.64 -18.23
C GLY A 283 13.05 26.37 -17.25
N ASP A 284 12.72 25.11 -17.00
CA ASP A 284 11.69 24.73 -16.02
C ASP A 284 12.10 25.05 -14.57
N ALA A 285 13.39 25.31 -14.30
CA ALA A 285 13.89 25.56 -12.95
C ALA A 285 13.19 26.74 -12.25
N ALA A 286 12.93 27.84 -12.95
CA ALA A 286 12.24 29.00 -12.38
C ALA A 286 10.77 28.71 -12.08
N ALA A 287 10.12 27.92 -12.93
CA ALA A 287 8.74 27.47 -12.71
C ALA A 287 8.66 26.54 -11.49
N LEU A 288 9.56 25.57 -11.38
CA LEU A 288 9.62 24.67 -10.23
C LEU A 288 9.86 25.41 -8.91
N SER A 289 10.69 26.46 -8.89
CA SER A 289 10.91 27.28 -7.69
C SER A 289 9.62 27.98 -7.27
N ARG A 290 8.91 28.65 -8.21
CA ARG A 290 7.63 29.32 -7.91
C ARG A 290 6.58 28.35 -7.40
N LEU A 291 6.53 27.14 -7.98
CA LEU A 291 5.59 26.10 -7.55
C LEU A 291 5.91 25.59 -6.14
N ALA A 292 7.19 25.45 -5.79
CA ALA A 292 7.62 25.09 -4.45
C ALA A 292 7.25 26.16 -3.42
N ASP A 293 7.56 27.43 -3.72
CA ASP A 293 7.19 28.57 -2.86
C ASP A 293 5.67 28.64 -2.64
N ALA A 294 4.88 28.44 -3.71
CA ALA A 294 3.42 28.40 -3.64
C ALA A 294 2.86 27.25 -2.77
N VAL A 295 3.54 26.09 -2.72
CA VAL A 295 3.15 25.00 -1.80
C VAL A 295 3.50 25.38 -0.36
N ILE A 296 4.70 25.91 -0.12
CA ILE A 296 5.15 26.33 1.22
C ILE A 296 4.20 27.37 1.83
N ASP A 297 3.76 28.35 1.03
CA ASP A 297 2.80 29.37 1.48
C ASP A 297 1.46 28.76 1.92
N VAL A 298 1.01 27.71 1.23
CA VAL A 298 -0.24 27.01 1.53
C VAL A 298 -0.09 26.04 2.70
N GLU A 299 1.05 25.34 2.82
CA GLU A 299 1.39 24.53 4.00
C GLU A 299 1.36 25.41 5.26
N GLY A 300 1.96 26.60 5.22
CA GLY A 300 1.91 27.56 6.33
C GLY A 300 0.48 28.00 6.69
N LEU A 301 -0.40 28.16 5.70
CA LEU A 301 -1.82 28.43 5.93
C LEU A 301 -2.56 27.23 6.56
N VAL A 302 -2.27 26.00 6.13
CA VAL A 302 -2.84 24.78 6.72
C VAL A 302 -2.39 24.63 8.17
N ASP A 303 -1.10 24.84 8.45
CA ASP A 303 -0.55 24.78 9.80
C ASP A 303 -1.20 25.82 10.73
N GLU A 304 -1.41 27.06 10.26
CA GLU A 304 -2.11 28.10 11.02
C GLU A 304 -3.51 27.65 11.47
N ILE A 305 -4.25 26.98 10.58
CA ILE A 305 -5.60 26.45 10.85
C ILE A 305 -5.54 25.29 11.84
N VAL A 306 -4.63 24.34 11.64
CA VAL A 306 -4.49 23.15 12.50
C VAL A 306 -4.09 23.53 13.93
N HIS A 307 -3.25 24.55 14.11
CA HIS A 307 -2.77 25.01 15.42
C HIS A 307 -3.72 26.00 16.12
N GLY A 308 -4.98 26.07 15.68
CA GLY A 308 -6.05 26.81 16.37
C GLY A 308 -6.24 28.26 15.91
N GLY A 309 -5.60 28.67 14.81
CA GLY A 309 -5.92 29.92 14.13
C GLY A 309 -7.33 29.87 13.55
N PHE A 310 -8.18 30.83 13.92
CA PHE A 310 -9.46 31.00 13.25
C PHE A 310 -9.25 31.83 11.99
N VAL A 311 -9.15 31.16 10.84
CA VAL A 311 -9.18 31.80 9.53
C VAL A 311 -10.56 31.57 8.93
N ALA A 312 -11.29 32.65 8.65
CA ALA A 312 -12.59 32.55 7.99
C ALA A 312 -12.45 31.82 6.64
N GLU A 313 -13.42 31.00 6.26
CA GLU A 313 -13.29 30.18 5.04
C GLU A 313 -13.04 31.01 3.78
N GLN A 314 -13.68 32.18 3.69
CA GLN A 314 -13.51 33.11 2.58
C GLN A 314 -12.09 33.69 2.52
N GLU A 315 -11.53 34.04 3.68
CA GLU A 315 -10.16 34.54 3.79
C GLU A 315 -9.14 33.46 3.43
N ARG A 316 -9.35 32.23 3.90
CA ARG A 316 -8.53 31.05 3.53
C ARG A 316 -8.51 30.83 2.02
N ARG A 317 -9.70 30.83 1.39
CA ARG A 317 -9.85 30.66 -0.06
C ARG A 317 -9.14 31.78 -0.84
N ALA A 318 -9.29 33.03 -0.40
CA ALA A 318 -8.62 34.17 -1.01
C ALA A 318 -7.09 34.10 -0.89
N ARG A 319 -6.56 33.67 0.27
CA ARG A 319 -5.12 33.48 0.50
C ARG A 319 -4.53 32.32 -0.31
N ALA A 320 -5.29 31.25 -0.52
CA ALA A 320 -4.82 30.08 -1.28
C ALA A 320 -4.88 30.28 -2.81
N TRP A 321 -5.77 31.14 -3.31
CA TRP A 321 -6.00 31.33 -4.74
C TRP A 321 -4.72 31.67 -5.55
N PRO A 322 -3.83 32.58 -5.12
CA PRO A 322 -2.59 32.88 -5.85
C PRO A 322 -1.69 31.65 -6.06
N ALA A 323 -1.62 30.76 -5.07
CA ALA A 323 -0.87 29.51 -5.18
C ALA A 323 -1.53 28.56 -6.20
N ILE A 324 -2.86 28.43 -6.15
CA ILE A 324 -3.64 27.63 -7.11
C ILE A 324 -3.40 28.15 -8.54
N GLU A 325 -3.48 29.47 -8.76
CA GLU A 325 -3.26 30.09 -10.06
C GLU A 325 -1.83 29.87 -10.59
N THR A 326 -0.83 29.96 -9.71
CA THR A 326 0.57 29.63 -10.04
C THR A 326 0.69 28.17 -10.52
N TRP A 327 0.05 27.24 -9.82
CA TRP A 327 0.01 25.82 -10.20
C TRP A 327 -0.78 25.54 -11.48
N LEU A 328 -1.85 26.28 -11.73
CA LEU A 328 -2.57 26.21 -13.01
C LEU A 328 -1.71 26.74 -14.16
N THR A 329 -0.83 27.72 -13.93
CA THR A 329 0.03 28.30 -14.95
C THR A 329 1.25 27.42 -15.24
N ASP A 330 1.99 27.04 -14.20
CA ASP A 330 3.29 26.38 -14.32
C ASP A 330 3.22 24.84 -14.16
N GLY A 331 2.05 24.28 -13.84
CA GLY A 331 1.88 22.85 -13.52
C GLY A 331 2.33 21.88 -14.62
N GLU A 332 2.27 22.27 -15.90
CA GLU A 332 2.79 21.44 -17.00
C GLU A 332 4.31 21.29 -16.97
N ALA A 333 5.05 22.33 -16.56
CA ALA A 333 6.49 22.24 -16.37
C ALA A 333 6.83 21.24 -15.26
N PHE A 334 6.07 21.30 -14.15
CA PHE A 334 6.17 20.32 -13.09
C PHE A 334 5.87 18.90 -13.55
N LEU A 335 4.74 18.65 -14.22
CA LEU A 335 4.36 17.31 -14.66
C LEU A 335 5.38 16.71 -15.63
N ARG A 336 5.98 17.51 -16.52
CA ARG A 336 7.08 17.05 -17.38
C ARG A 336 8.29 16.63 -16.55
N GLN A 337 8.76 17.47 -15.64
CA GLN A 337 9.93 17.19 -14.81
C GLN A 337 9.69 15.99 -13.87
N ALA A 338 8.54 15.92 -13.23
CA ALA A 338 8.15 14.80 -12.38
C ALA A 338 8.17 13.47 -13.14
N ARG A 339 7.66 13.42 -14.38
CA ARG A 339 7.69 12.21 -15.22
C ARG A 339 9.12 11.78 -15.58
N LEU A 340 10.01 12.72 -15.84
CA LEU A 340 11.43 12.43 -16.13
C LEU A 340 12.18 11.94 -14.89
N SER A 341 11.83 12.47 -13.72
CA SER A 341 12.46 12.15 -12.43
C SER A 341 11.91 10.88 -11.78
N ALA A 342 11.19 10.04 -12.53
CA ALA A 342 10.71 8.76 -12.03
C ALA A 342 11.89 7.90 -11.51
N PRO A 343 11.74 7.19 -10.39
CA PRO A 343 12.74 6.25 -9.89
C PRO A 343 13.15 5.29 -11.00
N HIS A 344 14.45 5.24 -11.29
CA HIS A 344 14.94 4.44 -12.39
C HIS A 344 14.76 2.96 -12.07
N ARG A 345 14.04 2.25 -12.94
CA ARG A 345 14.19 0.80 -13.04
C ARG A 345 15.63 0.55 -13.44
N ARG A 346 16.48 0.03 -12.55
CA ARG A 346 17.70 -0.64 -13.00
C ARG A 346 17.24 -1.64 -14.05
N PRO A 347 17.66 -1.53 -15.32
CA PRO A 347 17.35 -2.56 -16.29
C PRO A 347 17.87 -3.85 -15.66
N ALA A 348 16.98 -4.82 -15.46
CA ALA A 348 17.45 -6.18 -15.26
C ALA A 348 18.30 -6.45 -16.49
N LEU A 349 19.62 -6.57 -16.31
CA LEU A 349 20.48 -7.11 -17.35
C LEU A 349 19.75 -8.33 -17.90
N PRO A 350 19.56 -8.46 -19.22
CA PRO A 350 18.84 -9.58 -19.77
C PRO A 350 19.50 -10.84 -19.23
N VAL A 351 18.74 -11.61 -18.44
CA VAL A 351 19.13 -12.96 -18.06
C VAL A 351 19.43 -13.65 -19.37
N ALA A 352 20.72 -13.96 -19.60
CA ALA A 352 21.14 -14.68 -20.78
C ALA A 352 20.22 -15.88 -20.93
N ALA A 353 19.55 -15.98 -22.08
CA ALA A 353 18.69 -17.10 -22.39
C ALA A 353 19.43 -18.40 -22.04
N PRO A 354 18.76 -19.40 -21.44
CA PRO A 354 19.41 -20.66 -21.14
C PRO A 354 20.02 -21.20 -22.44
N ALA A 355 21.31 -21.49 -22.40
CA ALA A 355 22.03 -22.07 -23.52
C ALA A 355 21.22 -23.27 -24.02
N ARG A 356 20.83 -23.24 -25.29
CA ARG A 356 20.17 -24.36 -25.96
C ARG A 356 20.97 -25.63 -25.66
N PRO A 357 20.33 -26.72 -25.19
CA PRO A 357 21.01 -27.99 -25.10
C PRO A 357 21.45 -28.38 -26.51
N LEU A 358 22.75 -28.62 -26.69
CA LEU A 358 23.27 -29.30 -27.87
C LEU A 358 22.53 -30.63 -27.98
N THR A 359 21.75 -30.78 -29.03
CA THR A 359 21.05 -32.01 -29.41
C THR A 359 22.04 -33.16 -29.37
N ALA A 360 21.86 -34.07 -28.42
CA ALA A 360 22.59 -35.33 -28.38
C ALA A 360 22.32 -36.07 -29.69
N ALA A 361 23.38 -36.32 -30.45
CA ALA A 361 23.33 -37.14 -31.65
C ALA A 361 22.78 -38.53 -31.29
N ARG A 362 21.77 -38.95 -32.05
CA ARG A 362 21.11 -40.25 -31.96
C ARG A 362 22.15 -41.37 -32.19
N PRO A 363 22.27 -42.37 -31.31
CA PRO A 363 23.12 -43.51 -31.61
C PRO A 363 22.48 -44.33 -32.75
N ALA A 364 23.25 -44.55 -33.81
CA ALA A 364 22.84 -45.41 -34.92
C ALA A 364 22.77 -46.86 -34.42
N HIS A 365 21.58 -47.42 -34.41
CA HIS A 365 21.40 -48.87 -34.34
C HIS A 365 21.96 -49.52 -35.60
N ARG A 366 22.95 -50.40 -35.44
CA ARG A 366 23.13 -51.56 -36.32
C ARG A 366 23.38 -52.80 -35.46
N ARG A 367 22.52 -53.79 -35.69
CA ARG A 367 22.70 -55.23 -35.46
C ARG A 367 22.46 -55.91 -36.82
N PRO A 368 22.87 -57.17 -37.02
CA PRO A 368 23.63 -58.07 -36.15
C PRO A 368 25.14 -58.01 -36.40
#